data_AF-A0A0E3NG22-F1
#
_entry.id   AF-A0A0E3NG22-F1
#
_cell.length_a   1.000
_cell.length_b   1.000
_cell.length_c   1.000
_cell.angle_alpha   90.00
_cell.angle_beta   90.00
_cell.angle_gamma   90.00
#
_symmetry.space_group_name_H-M   'P 1'
#
loop_
_entity.id
_entity.type
_entity.pdbx_description
1 polymer ?
#
loop_
_entity_poly.entity_id
_entity_poly.type
_entity_poly.pdbx_seq_one_letter_code
_entity_poly.pdbx_strand_id
1 'polypeptide(L)'
;MNKEVCAAVMASVSDLQNLTNDRIEALTKGHGMTNIGAMCAANAIATELFRGANIKLTDEDSGSLEIDHVLKKGIEAAEEAGACPANAALFAATICYFAGSNAQAGVPAGNRKIGALARMIAGADRTGVIAIPTPKSNNKVSGFAAVQAIYSAMAEGKLTRIDGRKIPLGVAGGPLYGHNTLGEDIGFPEVAMNAARIGTEAMMQAYWGAGVSASPIICAIIGSAAALEIVHPDAFVGEEYGGFFDVNSAYLSGKAACEVAGIPEKLHIRGTDEEYDSARIVGDLGVLLKDIGAPTVVGMMSFGEMLCAFKESVEIGAGFSGGPIMPPLGHMTADTIITLRALIKYGGNVEQAADVIAEVKKNEWLDPEIAAVALNTISRKTEQVRRGLITRAMILGTEGVRSAAIYRRAQKAYEDINAGKSVEEVVRELDLERKTTIETRAAAMLGAMTGHELKIEITKLVGGARRNHPFTNAYYGFDTDADVKLTIDGKTFELKGLGQKVIPDAIFNDKKDLLEIIPLAAIPVSELQLSGHSIINITVPAAVAAAMKALEPKEAAKLAEKGGKGGSAAIPGAREKALEVAKLAVRIMDSTKCV
;
A
#
# COMPACT_ATOMS: atom_id res chain seq x y z
N MET A 1 25.59 -1.00 -30.93
CA MET A 1 25.19 -0.14 -29.80
C MET A 1 26.39 0.71 -29.41
N ASN A 2 26.22 2.01 -29.21
CA ASN A 2 27.31 2.92 -28.85
C ASN A 2 27.92 2.47 -27.51
N LYS A 3 29.26 2.40 -27.42
CA LYS A 3 29.95 1.85 -26.23
C LYS A 3 29.61 2.67 -24.98
N GLU A 4 29.42 3.97 -25.13
CA GLU A 4 29.05 4.92 -24.08
C GLU A 4 27.65 4.63 -23.53
N VAL A 5 26.69 4.36 -24.42
CA VAL A 5 25.32 3.97 -24.05
C VAL A 5 25.35 2.63 -23.32
N CYS A 6 26.12 1.64 -23.79
CA CYS A 6 26.30 0.37 -23.09
C CYS A 6 26.86 0.58 -21.68
N ALA A 7 27.95 1.34 -21.56
CA ALA A 7 28.60 1.59 -20.28
C ALA A 7 27.69 2.30 -19.28
N ALA A 8 26.92 3.30 -19.74
CA ALA A 8 25.95 4.00 -18.92
C ALA A 8 24.83 3.08 -18.44
N VAL A 9 24.19 2.32 -19.35
CA VAL A 9 23.11 1.39 -19.00
C VAL A 9 23.60 0.35 -17.98
N MET A 10 24.77 -0.26 -18.23
CA MET A 10 25.36 -1.26 -17.34
C MET A 10 25.70 -0.69 -15.96
N ALA A 11 26.24 0.53 -15.91
CA ALA A 11 26.52 1.21 -14.64
C ALA A 11 25.22 1.54 -13.88
N SER A 12 24.17 1.97 -14.56
CA SER A 12 22.90 2.32 -13.92
C SER A 12 22.22 1.12 -13.28
N VAL A 13 22.37 -0.08 -13.82
CA VAL A 13 21.73 -1.31 -13.29
C VAL A 13 22.65 -2.17 -12.42
N SER A 14 23.91 -1.78 -12.20
CA SER A 14 24.88 -2.58 -11.45
C SER A 14 24.50 -2.72 -9.96
N ASP A 15 23.79 -1.73 -9.42
CA ASP A 15 23.26 -1.71 -8.06
C ASP A 15 21.82 -1.16 -8.10
N LEU A 16 20.94 -1.72 -7.29
CA LEU A 16 19.55 -1.28 -7.19
C LEU A 16 19.43 0.15 -6.66
N GLN A 17 20.36 0.57 -5.80
CA GLN A 17 20.39 1.94 -5.27
C GLN A 17 20.69 2.99 -6.34
N ASN A 18 21.20 2.60 -7.51
CA ASN A 18 21.50 3.53 -8.60
C ASN A 18 20.24 4.06 -9.29
N LEU A 19 19.10 3.42 -9.07
CA LEU A 19 17.81 3.80 -9.66
C LEU A 19 16.95 4.61 -8.69
N THR A 20 17.34 4.73 -7.41
CA THR A 20 16.51 5.35 -6.37
C THR A 20 17.29 6.10 -5.29
N ASN A 21 16.68 7.14 -4.73
CA ASN A 21 17.17 7.85 -3.53
C ASN A 21 16.38 7.50 -2.24
N ASP A 22 15.45 6.53 -2.26
CA ASP A 22 14.61 6.11 -1.12
C ASP A 22 15.36 5.34 -0.01
N ARG A 23 16.70 5.36 -0.05
CA ARG A 23 17.57 4.68 0.92
C ARG A 23 17.14 3.23 1.16
N ILE A 24 16.83 2.49 0.08
CA ILE A 24 16.23 1.14 0.10
C ILE A 24 17.00 0.11 0.95
N GLU A 25 18.28 0.33 1.18
CA GLU A 25 19.11 -0.43 2.10
C GLU A 25 18.58 -0.40 3.54
N ALA A 26 18.15 0.77 4.02
CA ALA A 26 17.53 0.94 5.33
C ALA A 26 16.17 0.24 5.44
N LEU A 27 15.55 -0.12 4.31
CA LEU A 27 14.27 -0.84 4.27
C LEU A 27 14.46 -2.36 4.41
N THR A 28 15.68 -2.88 4.30
CA THR A 28 15.94 -4.30 4.05
C THR A 28 16.07 -5.14 5.31
N LYS A 29 16.62 -4.57 6.40
CA LYS A 29 16.78 -5.24 7.70
C LYS A 29 16.69 -4.23 8.85
N GLY A 30 15.51 -4.14 9.46
CA GLY A 30 15.26 -3.41 10.71
C GLY A 30 15.18 -1.88 10.56
N HIS A 31 14.30 -1.28 11.37
CA HIS A 31 14.14 0.17 11.63
C HIS A 31 13.15 0.98 10.77
N GLY A 32 12.31 0.43 9.88
CA GLY A 32 11.26 1.34 9.40
C GLY A 32 10.22 0.94 8.39
N MET A 33 10.47 0.03 7.44
CA MET A 33 9.44 -0.30 6.44
C MET A 33 9.29 -1.81 6.30
N THR A 34 8.06 -2.27 6.48
CA THR A 34 7.73 -3.69 6.59
C THR A 34 7.23 -4.30 5.29
N ASN A 35 7.24 -3.55 4.19
CA ASN A 35 6.81 -4.01 2.88
C ASN A 35 7.69 -5.15 2.34
N ILE A 36 9.02 -5.07 2.50
CA ILE A 36 9.93 -6.17 2.13
C ILE A 36 9.61 -7.42 2.96
N GLY A 37 9.30 -7.26 4.26
CA GLY A 37 8.87 -8.36 5.12
C GLY A 37 7.57 -9.01 4.65
N ALA A 38 6.58 -8.21 4.26
CA ALA A 38 5.35 -8.69 3.64
C ALA A 38 5.59 -9.45 2.32
N MET A 39 6.43 -8.92 1.43
CA MET A 39 6.78 -9.59 0.17
C MET A 39 7.56 -10.90 0.42
N CYS A 40 8.46 -10.93 1.42
CA CYS A 40 9.18 -12.14 1.83
C CYS A 40 8.22 -13.20 2.38
N ALA A 41 7.25 -12.81 3.22
CA ALA A 41 6.20 -13.70 3.71
C ALA A 41 5.38 -14.29 2.55
N ALA A 42 5.00 -13.45 1.58
CA ALA A 42 4.26 -13.91 0.40
C ALA A 42 5.07 -14.88 -0.47
N ASN A 43 6.36 -14.63 -0.67
CA ASN A 43 7.25 -15.56 -1.37
C ASN A 43 7.29 -16.93 -0.67
N ALA A 44 7.40 -16.96 0.65
CA ALA A 44 7.43 -18.19 1.43
C ALA A 44 6.07 -18.93 1.39
N ILE A 45 4.97 -18.21 1.63
CA ILE A 45 3.62 -18.78 1.64
C ILE A 45 3.22 -19.31 0.26
N ALA A 46 3.49 -18.55 -0.81
CA ALA A 46 3.23 -19.01 -2.18
C ALA A 46 4.02 -20.27 -2.51
N THR A 47 5.27 -20.39 -2.04
CA THR A 47 6.08 -21.59 -2.26
C THR A 47 5.43 -22.83 -1.64
N GLU A 48 4.94 -22.74 -0.41
CA GLU A 48 4.28 -23.87 0.25
C GLU A 48 2.91 -24.17 -0.35
N LEU A 49 2.14 -23.14 -0.71
CA LEU A 49 0.85 -23.28 -1.40
C LEU A 49 1.01 -24.08 -2.69
N PHE A 50 1.95 -23.72 -3.56
CA PHE A 50 2.18 -24.40 -4.83
C PHE A 50 2.93 -25.74 -4.71
N ARG A 51 3.39 -26.10 -3.49
CA ARG A 51 3.81 -27.47 -3.15
C ARG A 51 2.64 -28.37 -2.74
N GLY A 52 1.44 -27.81 -2.60
CA GLY A 52 0.22 -28.54 -2.27
C GLY A 52 -0.16 -28.50 -0.79
N ALA A 53 0.43 -27.60 0.01
CA ALA A 53 0.08 -27.46 1.43
C ALA A 53 -1.40 -27.07 1.61
N ASN A 54 -2.10 -27.75 2.52
CA ASN A 54 -3.46 -27.40 2.89
C ASN A 54 -3.46 -26.21 3.86
N ILE A 55 -3.92 -25.06 3.37
CA ILE A 55 -4.01 -23.81 4.14
C ILE A 55 -5.40 -23.57 4.75
N LYS A 56 -6.27 -24.58 4.84
CA LYS A 56 -7.57 -24.43 5.50
C LYS A 56 -7.44 -24.69 7.00
N LEU A 57 -8.12 -23.86 7.79
CA LEU A 57 -8.34 -24.15 9.20
C LEU A 57 -9.51 -25.10 9.33
N THR A 58 -9.25 -26.26 9.91
CA THR A 58 -10.25 -27.30 10.21
C THR A 58 -10.38 -27.51 11.71
N ASP A 59 -11.38 -28.25 12.10
CA ASP A 59 -11.64 -28.72 13.47
C ASP A 59 -11.02 -30.10 13.75
N GLU A 60 -10.08 -30.55 12.91
CA GLU A 60 -9.40 -31.83 13.06
C GLU A 60 -8.79 -31.98 14.45
N ASP A 61 -9.02 -33.13 15.09
CA ASP A 61 -8.49 -33.48 16.41
C ASP A 61 -6.99 -33.80 16.35
N SER A 62 -6.19 -32.74 16.20
CA SER A 62 -4.75 -32.78 16.03
C SER A 62 -4.06 -31.63 16.79
N GLY A 63 -2.81 -31.85 17.21
CA GLY A 63 -1.99 -30.82 17.85
C GLY A 63 -1.47 -29.74 16.88
N SER A 64 -1.54 -29.97 15.57
CA SER A 64 -1.07 -29.04 14.53
C SER A 64 -1.73 -29.31 13.18
N LEU A 65 -1.98 -28.27 12.39
CA LEU A 65 -2.41 -28.38 11.00
C LEU A 65 -1.24 -28.02 10.05
N GLU A 66 -1.38 -28.32 8.76
CA GLU A 66 -0.38 -27.92 7.76
C GLU A 66 -0.22 -26.40 7.66
N ILE A 67 -1.30 -25.63 7.86
CA ILE A 67 -1.25 -24.16 7.87
C ILE A 67 -0.33 -23.61 8.98
N ASP A 68 -0.16 -24.31 10.12
CA ASP A 68 0.80 -23.91 11.16
C ASP A 68 2.23 -23.87 10.59
N HIS A 69 2.58 -24.82 9.73
CA HIS A 69 3.88 -24.84 9.05
C HIS A 69 4.00 -23.69 8.05
N VAL A 70 2.96 -23.43 7.25
CA VAL A 70 2.93 -22.35 6.27
C VAL A 70 3.05 -20.98 6.95
N LEU A 71 2.30 -20.75 8.04
CA LEU A 71 2.39 -19.55 8.86
C LEU A 71 3.80 -19.39 9.42
N LYS A 72 4.39 -20.45 9.99
CA LYS A 72 5.76 -20.40 10.51
C LYS A 72 6.76 -19.96 9.44
N LYS A 73 6.68 -20.52 8.23
CA LYS A 73 7.56 -20.13 7.10
C LYS A 73 7.36 -18.69 6.67
N GLY A 74 6.11 -18.20 6.64
CA GLY A 74 5.78 -16.81 6.34
C GLY A 74 6.29 -15.83 7.40
N ILE A 75 6.14 -16.18 8.68
CA ILE A 75 6.60 -15.38 9.83
C ILE A 75 8.12 -15.30 9.83
N GLU A 76 8.82 -16.43 9.74
CA GLU A 76 10.29 -16.49 9.66
C GLU A 76 10.80 -15.63 8.49
N ALA A 77 10.12 -15.65 7.34
CA ALA A 77 10.47 -14.82 6.19
C ALA A 77 10.38 -13.31 6.47
N ALA A 78 9.31 -12.89 7.15
CA ALA A 78 9.11 -11.49 7.48
C ALA A 78 10.11 -11.01 8.54
N GLU A 79 10.41 -11.85 9.53
CA GLU A 79 11.40 -11.57 10.58
C GLU A 79 12.83 -11.51 10.03
N GLU A 80 13.18 -12.32 9.02
CA GLU A 80 14.45 -12.22 8.29
C GLU A 80 14.67 -10.84 7.64
N ALA A 81 13.58 -10.16 7.26
CA ALA A 81 13.57 -8.78 6.75
C ALA A 81 13.49 -7.71 7.87
N GLY A 82 13.44 -8.13 9.14
CA GLY A 82 13.40 -7.26 10.30
C GLY A 82 12.00 -6.81 10.74
N ALA A 83 10.94 -7.50 10.34
CA ALA A 83 9.62 -7.34 10.95
C ALA A 83 9.67 -7.80 12.42
N CYS A 84 9.03 -7.07 13.33
CA CYS A 84 8.81 -7.57 14.68
C CYS A 84 7.72 -8.67 14.67
N PRO A 85 7.66 -9.53 15.71
CA PRO A 85 6.73 -10.66 15.77
C PRO A 85 5.27 -10.33 15.42
N ALA A 86 4.71 -9.24 15.98
CA ALA A 86 3.32 -8.86 15.73
C ALA A 86 3.08 -8.44 14.26
N ASN A 87 4.06 -7.78 13.62
CA ASN A 87 3.97 -7.43 12.21
C ASN A 87 4.12 -8.66 11.32
N ALA A 88 5.06 -9.55 11.64
CA ALA A 88 5.28 -10.80 10.92
C ALA A 88 4.03 -11.69 10.96
N ALA A 89 3.40 -11.81 12.13
CA ALA A 89 2.12 -12.49 12.30
C ALA A 89 1.03 -11.85 11.43
N LEU A 90 0.87 -10.52 11.48
CA LEU A 90 -0.13 -9.80 10.68
C LEU A 90 0.02 -10.07 9.19
N PHE A 91 1.24 -10.00 8.65
CA PHE A 91 1.48 -10.25 7.23
C PHE A 91 1.19 -11.70 6.87
N ALA A 92 1.74 -12.66 7.61
CA ALA A 92 1.55 -14.07 7.31
C ALA A 92 0.07 -14.47 7.35
N ALA A 93 -0.66 -14.05 8.37
CA ALA A 93 -2.09 -14.33 8.49
C ALA A 93 -2.90 -13.66 7.36
N THR A 94 -2.62 -12.40 7.04
CA THR A 94 -3.33 -11.66 5.97
C THR A 94 -3.06 -12.28 4.60
N ILE A 95 -1.80 -12.66 4.34
CA ILE A 95 -1.40 -13.28 3.08
C ILE A 95 -2.00 -14.69 2.96
N CYS A 96 -2.02 -15.49 4.02
CA CYS A 96 -2.70 -16.79 4.01
C CYS A 96 -4.22 -16.64 3.80
N TYR A 97 -4.85 -15.62 4.37
CA TYR A 97 -6.24 -15.29 4.09
C TYR A 97 -6.47 -15.03 2.60
N PHE A 98 -5.68 -14.12 2.01
CA PHE A 98 -5.72 -13.86 0.57
C PHE A 98 -5.23 -15.02 -0.29
N ALA A 99 -4.48 -15.98 0.25
CA ALA A 99 -4.14 -17.22 -0.44
C ALA A 99 -5.34 -18.19 -0.51
N GLY A 100 -6.37 -17.97 0.30
CA GLY A 100 -7.59 -18.77 0.34
C GLY A 100 -7.86 -19.47 1.67
N SER A 101 -7.12 -19.18 2.75
CA SER A 101 -7.47 -19.68 4.09
C SER A 101 -8.78 -19.04 4.58
N ASN A 102 -9.58 -19.80 5.33
CA ASN A 102 -10.61 -19.23 6.20
C ASN A 102 -9.97 -18.55 7.42
N ALA A 103 -10.67 -17.59 8.04
CA ALA A 103 -10.17 -16.88 9.23
C ALA A 103 -10.27 -17.71 10.52
N GLN A 104 -11.26 -18.61 10.60
CA GLN A 104 -11.53 -19.45 11.75
C GLN A 104 -12.13 -20.80 11.35
N ALA A 105 -11.90 -21.85 12.15
CA ALA A 105 -12.44 -23.20 11.92
C ALA A 105 -13.95 -23.31 12.20
N GLY A 106 -14.50 -22.45 13.08
CA GLY A 106 -15.94 -22.36 13.33
C GLY A 106 -16.53 -23.41 14.29
N VAL A 107 -15.73 -24.02 15.17
CA VAL A 107 -16.20 -25.04 16.14
C VAL A 107 -15.73 -24.69 17.55
N PRO A 108 -16.57 -24.80 18.61
CA PRO A 108 -16.22 -24.33 19.96
C PRO A 108 -15.00 -25.00 20.60
N ALA A 109 -14.89 -26.33 20.49
CA ALA A 109 -13.71 -27.09 20.93
C ALA A 109 -12.75 -27.24 19.74
N GLY A 110 -11.50 -26.79 19.89
CA GLY A 110 -10.55 -26.73 18.77
C GLY A 110 -10.69 -25.49 17.88
N ASN A 111 -11.26 -24.40 18.42
CA ASN A 111 -11.48 -23.14 17.71
C ASN A 111 -10.16 -22.46 17.29
N ARG A 112 -9.62 -22.88 16.15
CA ARG A 112 -8.43 -22.30 15.55
C ARG A 112 -8.81 -21.03 14.80
N LYS A 113 -8.09 -19.95 15.11
CA LYS A 113 -8.19 -18.66 14.42
C LYS A 113 -6.83 -18.31 13.84
N ILE A 114 -6.78 -17.91 12.57
CA ILE A 114 -5.51 -17.70 11.87
C ILE A 114 -4.65 -16.64 12.55
N GLY A 115 -5.28 -15.57 13.06
CA GLY A 115 -4.59 -14.51 13.78
C GLY A 115 -3.97 -15.00 15.08
N ALA A 116 -4.69 -15.80 15.87
CA ALA A 116 -4.19 -16.38 17.11
C ALA A 116 -3.03 -17.36 16.86
N LEU A 117 -3.16 -18.24 15.87
CA LEU A 117 -2.09 -19.17 15.48
C LEU A 117 -0.84 -18.41 15.05
N ALA A 118 -0.98 -17.43 14.15
CA ALA A 118 0.13 -16.63 13.66
C ALA A 118 0.83 -15.88 14.81
N ARG A 119 0.06 -15.29 15.73
CA ARG A 119 0.61 -14.62 16.92
C ARG A 119 1.43 -15.58 17.79
N MET A 120 0.86 -16.74 18.11
CA MET A 120 1.53 -17.74 18.97
C MET A 120 2.80 -18.29 18.31
N ILE A 121 2.77 -18.55 17.01
CA ILE A 121 3.94 -19.01 16.24
C ILE A 121 5.04 -17.95 16.20
N ALA A 122 4.68 -16.67 16.04
CA ALA A 122 5.62 -15.56 16.07
C ALA A 122 6.17 -15.26 17.47
N GLY A 123 5.55 -15.81 18.53
CA GLY A 123 5.89 -15.45 19.91
C GLY A 123 5.50 -14.00 20.26
N ALA A 124 4.48 -13.45 19.59
CA ALA A 124 3.96 -12.12 19.89
C ALA A 124 3.02 -12.13 21.11
N ASP A 125 3.07 -11.07 21.91
CA ASP A 125 2.18 -10.91 23.06
C ASP A 125 0.74 -10.68 22.63
N ARG A 126 -0.21 -11.23 23.41
CA ARG A 126 -1.63 -10.87 23.25
C ARG A 126 -1.85 -9.44 23.75
N THR A 127 -2.46 -8.61 22.92
CA THR A 127 -2.96 -7.29 23.31
C THR A 127 -4.42 -7.15 22.90
N GLY A 128 -5.13 -6.18 23.49
CA GLY A 128 -6.49 -5.83 23.03
C GLY A 128 -6.46 -4.88 21.85
N VAL A 129 -7.60 -4.72 21.17
CA VAL A 129 -7.75 -3.85 19.98
C VAL A 129 -7.44 -2.38 20.29
N ILE A 130 -7.63 -1.98 21.55
CA ILE A 130 -7.26 -0.68 22.11
C ILE A 130 -5.83 -0.23 21.76
N ALA A 131 -4.88 -1.18 21.66
CA ALA A 131 -3.46 -0.91 21.41
C ALA A 131 -3.09 -0.87 19.93
N ILE A 132 -4.00 -1.26 19.03
CA ILE A 132 -3.74 -1.35 17.60
C ILE A 132 -3.82 0.05 16.99
N PRO A 133 -2.73 0.58 16.40
CA PRO A 133 -2.77 1.88 15.75
C PRO A 133 -3.44 1.79 14.38
N THR A 134 -3.89 2.92 13.85
CA THR A 134 -4.23 3.03 12.44
C THR A 134 -2.96 3.16 11.58
N PRO A 135 -3.04 2.91 10.26
CA PRO A 135 -2.01 3.36 9.32
C PRO A 135 -1.78 4.87 9.46
N LYS A 136 -0.54 5.32 9.27
CA LYS A 136 -0.20 6.75 9.30
C LYS A 136 -0.73 7.43 8.04
N SER A 137 -1.58 8.43 8.21
CA SER A 137 -2.08 9.31 7.15
C SER A 137 -1.87 10.77 7.57
N ASN A 138 -0.61 11.18 7.76
CA ASN A 138 -0.15 12.38 8.50
C ASN A 138 -0.25 12.24 10.02
N ASN A 139 -1.47 12.09 10.54
CA ASN A 139 -1.73 11.70 11.93
C ASN A 139 -2.14 10.22 12.00
N LYS A 140 -2.29 9.71 13.22
CA LYS A 140 -2.80 8.36 13.50
C LYS A 140 -3.65 8.40 14.76
N VAL A 141 -4.61 7.49 14.83
CA VAL A 141 -5.38 7.18 16.04
C VAL A 141 -5.13 5.72 16.41
N SER A 142 -5.86 5.19 17.39
CA SER A 142 -5.82 3.77 17.71
C SER A 142 -7.23 3.21 17.90
N GLY A 143 -7.33 1.88 17.98
CA GLY A 143 -8.56 1.18 18.31
C GLY A 143 -9.17 1.55 19.67
N PHE A 144 -8.48 2.38 20.47
CA PHE A 144 -9.04 2.99 21.68
C PHE A 144 -10.37 3.69 21.42
N ALA A 145 -10.51 4.42 20.30
CA ALA A 145 -11.76 5.12 19.99
C ALA A 145 -12.95 4.15 19.86
N ALA A 146 -12.76 3.05 19.13
CA ALA A 146 -13.78 2.00 19.00
C ALA A 146 -14.10 1.35 20.35
N VAL A 147 -13.06 0.90 21.08
CA VAL A 147 -13.23 0.22 22.37
C VAL A 147 -13.92 1.12 23.38
N GLN A 148 -13.52 2.38 23.51
CA GLN A 148 -14.14 3.32 24.42
C GLN A 148 -15.64 3.50 24.12
N ALA A 149 -15.98 3.76 22.85
CA ALA A 149 -17.38 3.98 22.45
C ALA A 149 -18.26 2.75 22.70
N ILE A 150 -17.75 1.55 22.37
CA ILE A 150 -18.46 0.28 22.60
C ILE A 150 -18.71 0.06 24.09
N TYR A 151 -17.70 0.25 24.95
CA TYR A 151 -17.86 0.04 26.40
C TYR A 151 -18.79 1.06 27.04
N SER A 152 -18.78 2.33 26.58
CA SER A 152 -19.77 3.32 27.01
C SER A 152 -21.19 2.90 26.62
N ALA A 153 -21.41 2.46 25.39
CA ALA A 153 -22.70 1.97 24.93
C ALA A 153 -23.15 0.68 25.66
N MET A 154 -22.21 -0.19 26.02
CA MET A 154 -22.46 -1.38 26.83
C MET A 154 -22.98 -1.03 28.21
N ALA A 155 -22.34 -0.07 28.89
CA ALA A 155 -22.77 0.40 30.21
C ALA A 155 -24.17 1.03 30.19
N GLU A 156 -24.55 1.63 29.06
CA GLU A 156 -25.86 2.23 28.83
C GLU A 156 -26.93 1.21 28.37
N GLY A 157 -26.57 -0.07 28.17
CA GLY A 157 -27.50 -1.11 27.71
C GLY A 157 -27.92 -0.96 26.24
N LYS A 158 -27.08 -0.33 25.41
CA LYS A 158 -27.38 -0.05 23.99
C LYS A 158 -26.91 -1.13 23.02
N LEU A 159 -26.08 -2.08 23.45
CA LEU A 159 -25.58 -3.14 22.56
C LEU A 159 -26.61 -4.24 22.32
N THR A 160 -27.43 -4.55 23.33
CA THR A 160 -28.52 -5.53 23.23
C THR A 160 -29.65 -5.14 24.16
N ARG A 161 -30.87 -5.55 23.82
CA ARG A 161 -32.05 -5.42 24.69
C ARG A 161 -32.05 -6.40 25.87
N ILE A 162 -31.16 -7.40 25.87
CA ILE A 162 -31.05 -8.39 26.95
C ILE A 162 -30.43 -7.74 28.19
N ASP A 163 -31.18 -7.70 29.30
CA ASP A 163 -30.67 -7.25 30.59
C ASP A 163 -30.00 -8.42 31.33
N GLY A 164 -28.66 -8.39 31.38
CA GLY A 164 -27.85 -9.42 32.05
C GLY A 164 -28.23 -9.67 33.52
N ARG A 165 -28.83 -8.68 34.21
CA ARG A 165 -29.28 -8.82 35.61
C ARG A 165 -30.51 -9.72 35.75
N LYS A 166 -31.25 -9.95 34.67
CA LYS A 166 -32.46 -10.77 34.64
C LYS A 166 -32.18 -12.21 34.21
N ILE A 167 -30.94 -12.56 33.89
CA ILE A 167 -30.59 -13.90 33.44
C ILE A 167 -30.60 -14.86 34.65
N PRO A 168 -31.41 -15.93 34.64
CA PRO A 168 -31.46 -16.89 35.74
C PRO A 168 -30.15 -17.66 35.92
N LEU A 169 -29.94 -18.17 37.14
CA LEU A 169 -28.84 -19.09 37.44
C LEU A 169 -28.89 -20.31 36.50
N GLY A 170 -27.74 -20.68 35.94
CA GLY A 170 -27.61 -21.82 35.03
C GLY A 170 -27.98 -21.55 33.56
N VAL A 171 -28.44 -20.33 33.23
CA VAL A 171 -28.66 -19.90 31.84
C VAL A 171 -27.41 -19.21 31.28
N ALA A 172 -26.89 -18.19 31.98
CA ALA A 172 -25.68 -17.48 31.56
C ALA A 172 -24.47 -18.42 31.49
N GLY A 173 -23.65 -18.28 30.44
CA GLY A 173 -22.42 -19.06 30.24
C GLY A 173 -22.63 -20.52 29.81
N GLY A 174 -23.88 -20.96 29.65
CA GLY A 174 -24.24 -22.30 29.19
C GLY A 174 -24.83 -22.33 27.78
N PRO A 175 -25.00 -23.54 27.20
CA PRO A 175 -25.56 -23.72 25.86
C PRO A 175 -27.02 -23.25 25.76
N LEU A 176 -27.76 -23.19 26.87
CA LEU A 176 -29.14 -22.67 26.91
C LEU A 176 -29.23 -21.18 26.58
N TYR A 177 -28.19 -20.39 26.91
CA TYR A 177 -28.06 -19.04 26.40
C TYR A 177 -27.46 -19.06 25.00
N GLY A 178 -26.32 -19.74 24.83
CA GLY A 178 -25.49 -19.65 23.63
C GLY A 178 -26.16 -20.19 22.36
N HIS A 179 -26.53 -21.47 22.35
CA HIS A 179 -26.95 -22.22 21.15
C HIS A 179 -28.47 -22.23 20.93
N ASN A 180 -29.14 -21.19 21.41
CA ASN A 180 -30.59 -21.07 21.38
C ASN A 180 -30.96 -19.61 21.09
N THR A 181 -32.25 -19.35 20.88
CA THR A 181 -32.79 -18.05 20.47
C THR A 181 -32.31 -16.85 21.29
N LEU A 182 -32.10 -17.00 22.60
CA LEU A 182 -31.62 -15.87 23.41
C LEU A 182 -30.21 -15.40 22.98
N GLY A 183 -29.32 -16.32 22.61
CA GLY A 183 -27.96 -16.04 22.17
C GLY A 183 -27.88 -15.87 20.67
N GLU A 184 -28.05 -16.95 19.92
CA GLU A 184 -27.79 -17.03 18.47
C GLU A 184 -28.77 -16.23 17.61
N ASP A 185 -30.01 -16.00 18.07
CA ASP A 185 -31.01 -15.24 17.29
C ASP A 185 -31.18 -13.79 17.80
N ILE A 186 -30.82 -13.49 19.06
CA ILE A 186 -31.06 -12.17 19.66
C ILE A 186 -29.76 -11.53 20.15
N GLY A 187 -29.13 -12.11 21.18
CA GLY A 187 -28.03 -11.49 21.88
C GLY A 187 -26.78 -11.29 21.01
N PHE A 188 -26.27 -12.36 20.41
CA PHE A 188 -25.04 -12.31 19.60
C PHE A 188 -25.22 -11.46 18.33
N PRO A 189 -26.32 -11.58 17.56
CA PRO A 189 -26.56 -10.68 16.42
C PRO A 189 -26.65 -9.21 16.83
N GLU A 190 -27.43 -8.87 17.86
CA GLU A 190 -27.57 -7.48 18.33
C GLU A 190 -26.22 -6.91 18.78
N VAL A 191 -25.49 -7.63 19.65
CA VAL A 191 -24.18 -7.18 20.14
C VAL A 191 -23.19 -7.03 19.00
N ALA A 192 -23.08 -8.01 18.10
CA ALA A 192 -22.14 -7.99 16.98
C ALA A 192 -22.38 -6.79 16.06
N MET A 193 -23.63 -6.57 15.62
CA MET A 193 -23.94 -5.47 14.71
C MET A 193 -23.85 -4.10 15.40
N ASN A 194 -24.46 -3.94 16.58
CA ASN A 194 -24.50 -2.64 17.25
C ASN A 194 -23.11 -2.19 17.69
N ALA A 195 -22.31 -3.09 18.26
CA ALA A 195 -20.93 -2.76 18.64
C ALA A 195 -20.08 -2.40 17.41
N ALA A 196 -20.23 -3.12 16.30
CA ALA A 196 -19.48 -2.83 15.07
C ALA A 196 -19.85 -1.48 14.46
N ARG A 197 -21.14 -1.12 14.43
CA ARG A 197 -21.60 0.22 13.97
C ARG A 197 -20.98 1.33 14.82
N ILE A 198 -21.14 1.22 16.14
CA ILE A 198 -20.64 2.21 17.11
C ILE A 198 -19.12 2.33 17.04
N GLY A 199 -18.42 1.20 17.00
CA GLY A 199 -16.96 1.17 16.92
C GLY A 199 -16.43 1.79 15.63
N THR A 200 -17.06 1.47 14.50
CA THR A 200 -16.68 2.01 13.18
C THR A 200 -16.91 3.52 13.10
N GLU A 201 -18.08 3.99 13.54
CA GLU A 201 -18.40 5.42 13.59
C GLU A 201 -17.42 6.17 14.50
N ALA A 202 -17.12 5.65 15.68
CA ALA A 202 -16.16 6.26 16.60
C ALA A 202 -14.75 6.36 16.00
N MET A 203 -14.31 5.35 15.22
CA MET A 203 -13.05 5.43 14.50
C MET A 203 -13.06 6.54 13.44
N MET A 204 -14.13 6.65 12.64
CA MET A 204 -14.26 7.71 11.63
C MET A 204 -14.23 9.10 12.27
N GLN A 205 -14.96 9.28 13.37
CA GLN A 205 -14.94 10.53 14.15
C GLN A 205 -13.56 10.85 14.72
N ALA A 206 -12.82 9.83 15.19
CA ALA A 206 -11.46 10.02 15.69
C ALA A 206 -10.49 10.44 14.59
N TYR A 207 -10.61 9.89 13.38
CA TYR A 207 -9.85 10.34 12.21
C TYR A 207 -10.12 11.82 11.91
N TRP A 208 -11.40 12.21 11.77
CA TRP A 208 -11.76 13.58 11.46
C TRP A 208 -11.34 14.55 12.57
N GLY A 209 -11.51 14.17 13.84
CA GLY A 209 -11.04 14.94 14.99
C GLY A 209 -9.51 15.10 15.04
N ALA A 210 -8.76 14.18 14.44
CA ALA A 210 -7.31 14.28 14.26
C ALA A 210 -6.90 15.03 12.97
N GLY A 211 -7.85 15.63 12.25
CA GLY A 211 -7.60 16.40 11.03
C GLY A 211 -7.17 15.55 9.84
N VAL A 212 -7.60 14.29 9.78
CA VAL A 212 -7.29 13.36 8.68
C VAL A 212 -8.58 12.74 8.14
N SER A 213 -8.65 12.55 6.83
CA SER A 213 -9.77 11.82 6.22
C SER A 213 -9.82 10.40 6.75
N ALA A 214 -11.01 9.95 7.15
CA ALA A 214 -11.22 8.58 7.58
C ALA A 214 -10.86 7.59 6.46
N SER A 215 -10.28 6.46 6.84
CA SER A 215 -10.13 5.28 5.98
C SER A 215 -11.31 4.34 6.28
N PRO A 216 -12.36 4.31 5.44
CA PRO A 216 -13.54 3.45 5.66
C PRO A 216 -13.17 2.01 6.00
N ILE A 217 -12.32 1.38 5.18
CA ILE A 217 -11.96 -0.04 5.35
C ILE A 217 -11.21 -0.30 6.66
N ILE A 218 -10.27 0.56 7.05
CA ILE A 218 -9.53 0.40 8.31
C ILE A 218 -10.44 0.66 9.52
N CYS A 219 -11.31 1.67 9.45
CA CYS A 219 -12.28 1.96 10.50
C CYS A 219 -13.22 0.77 10.70
N ALA A 220 -13.73 0.20 9.60
CA ALA A 220 -14.63 -0.94 9.63
C ALA A 220 -13.97 -2.22 10.20
N ILE A 221 -12.72 -2.51 9.80
CA ILE A 221 -11.97 -3.66 10.31
C ILE A 221 -11.66 -3.50 11.80
N ILE A 222 -11.20 -2.33 12.25
CA ILE A 222 -10.90 -2.08 13.67
C ILE A 222 -12.19 -2.07 14.51
N GLY A 223 -13.26 -1.46 14.01
CA GLY A 223 -14.58 -1.47 14.66
C GLY A 223 -15.12 -2.89 14.82
N SER A 224 -15.00 -3.72 13.78
CA SER A 224 -15.36 -5.13 13.82
C SER A 224 -14.47 -5.93 14.77
N ALA A 225 -13.15 -5.72 14.75
CA ALA A 225 -12.23 -6.35 15.68
C ALA A 225 -12.60 -6.05 17.14
N ALA A 226 -12.90 -4.79 17.47
CA ALA A 226 -13.30 -4.37 18.81
C ALA A 226 -14.65 -4.99 19.23
N ALA A 227 -15.62 -5.08 18.32
CA ALA A 227 -16.88 -5.78 18.56
C ALA A 227 -16.65 -7.28 18.83
N LEU A 228 -15.78 -7.92 18.05
CA LEU A 228 -15.46 -9.35 18.14
C LEU A 228 -14.57 -9.70 19.35
N GLU A 229 -14.06 -8.73 20.11
CA GLU A 229 -13.46 -8.97 21.44
C GLU A 229 -14.52 -9.30 22.51
N ILE A 230 -15.76 -8.83 22.33
CA ILE A 230 -16.82 -8.94 23.35
C ILE A 230 -17.96 -9.90 22.98
N VAL A 231 -18.11 -10.25 21.69
CA VAL A 231 -19.10 -11.22 21.21
C VAL A 231 -18.45 -12.52 20.78
N HIS A 232 -19.17 -13.63 20.87
CA HIS A 232 -18.72 -14.92 20.33
C HIS A 232 -18.66 -14.85 18.79
N PRO A 233 -17.46 -14.89 18.16
CA PRO A 233 -17.32 -14.65 16.72
C PRO A 233 -17.78 -15.81 15.84
N ASP A 234 -17.98 -17.00 16.42
CA ASP A 234 -18.34 -18.24 15.72
C ASP A 234 -19.81 -18.61 15.90
N ALA A 235 -20.63 -17.78 16.57
CA ALA A 235 -22.02 -18.12 16.82
C ALA A 235 -22.79 -18.30 15.50
N PHE A 236 -23.52 -19.41 15.39
CA PHE A 236 -24.35 -19.72 14.24
C PHE A 236 -25.68 -19.01 14.39
N VAL A 237 -25.83 -17.89 13.69
CA VAL A 237 -27.00 -17.03 13.88
C VAL A 237 -28.25 -17.63 13.24
N GLY A 238 -29.41 -17.21 13.70
CA GLY A 238 -30.70 -17.70 13.19
C GLY A 238 -30.88 -17.52 11.67
N GLU A 239 -31.74 -18.35 11.08
CA GLU A 239 -32.00 -18.40 9.62
C GLU A 239 -32.42 -17.05 9.02
N GLU A 240 -33.00 -16.15 9.81
CA GLU A 240 -33.37 -14.80 9.38
C GLU A 240 -32.16 -13.93 8.96
N TYR A 241 -30.96 -14.30 9.41
CA TYR A 241 -29.70 -13.64 9.05
C TYR A 241 -28.98 -14.33 7.89
N GLY A 242 -29.22 -15.62 7.67
CA GLY A 242 -28.67 -16.41 6.57
C GLY A 242 -28.58 -17.92 6.86
N GLY A 243 -28.01 -18.68 5.92
CA GLY A 243 -27.88 -20.12 6.02
C GLY A 243 -26.98 -20.58 7.17
N PHE A 244 -27.26 -21.78 7.70
CA PHE A 244 -26.42 -22.43 8.70
C PHE A 244 -25.02 -22.70 8.12
N PHE A 245 -23.96 -22.35 8.87
CA PHE A 245 -22.55 -22.26 8.41
C PHE A 245 -22.21 -21.14 7.43
N ASP A 246 -23.19 -20.48 6.81
CA ASP A 246 -22.93 -19.36 5.90
C ASP A 246 -22.77 -18.04 6.65
N VAL A 247 -23.53 -17.82 7.73
CA VAL A 247 -23.51 -16.55 8.49
C VAL A 247 -23.13 -16.80 9.94
N ASN A 248 -22.26 -15.94 10.47
CA ASN A 248 -21.86 -15.93 11.87
C ASN A 248 -21.72 -14.50 12.39
N SER A 249 -21.46 -14.34 13.69
CA SER A 249 -21.25 -13.02 14.30
C SER A 249 -20.15 -12.19 13.63
N ALA A 250 -19.08 -12.83 13.13
CA ALA A 250 -18.02 -12.11 12.40
C ALA A 250 -18.55 -11.48 11.11
N TYR A 251 -19.34 -12.22 10.33
CA TYR A 251 -20.01 -11.69 9.14
C TYR A 251 -20.97 -10.56 9.47
N LEU A 252 -21.82 -10.72 10.49
CA LEU A 252 -22.77 -9.68 10.89
C LEU A 252 -22.05 -8.41 11.38
N SER A 253 -20.95 -8.56 12.11
CA SER A 253 -20.08 -7.46 12.52
C SER A 253 -19.52 -6.73 11.30
N GLY A 254 -18.96 -7.48 10.35
CA GLY A 254 -18.43 -6.92 9.10
C GLY A 254 -19.50 -6.21 8.25
N LYS A 255 -20.69 -6.80 8.12
CA LYS A 255 -21.83 -6.22 7.40
C LYS A 255 -22.22 -4.87 7.99
N ALA A 256 -22.43 -4.83 9.31
CA ALA A 256 -22.85 -3.62 10.00
C ALA A 256 -21.75 -2.52 9.96
N ALA A 257 -20.48 -2.92 9.99
CA ALA A 257 -19.36 -2.00 9.82
C ALA A 257 -19.26 -1.44 8.39
N CYS A 258 -19.44 -2.28 7.36
CA CYS A 258 -19.47 -1.84 5.96
C CYS A 258 -20.60 -0.85 5.68
N GLU A 259 -21.81 -1.11 6.20
CA GLU A 259 -22.97 -0.21 6.08
C GLU A 259 -22.66 1.20 6.61
N VAL A 260 -22.03 1.29 7.78
CA VAL A 260 -21.67 2.58 8.41
C VAL A 260 -20.51 3.27 7.68
N ALA A 261 -19.53 2.49 7.24
CA ALA A 261 -18.35 3.01 6.55
C ALA A 261 -18.63 3.39 5.08
N GLY A 262 -19.78 3.02 4.52
CA GLY A 262 -20.11 3.24 3.11
C GLY A 262 -19.26 2.37 2.16
N ILE A 263 -18.88 1.17 2.60
CA ILE A 263 -18.11 0.23 1.78
C ILE A 263 -19.08 -0.52 0.85
N PRO A 264 -18.81 -0.63 -0.46
CA PRO A 264 -19.68 -1.36 -1.38
C PRO A 264 -19.80 -2.83 -0.99
N GLU A 265 -20.89 -3.50 -1.38
CA GLU A 265 -21.12 -4.91 -1.00
C GLU A 265 -20.04 -5.87 -1.53
N LYS A 266 -19.42 -5.50 -2.67
CA LYS A 266 -18.42 -6.29 -3.37
C LYS A 266 -17.15 -5.51 -3.61
N LEU A 267 -16.02 -6.19 -3.50
CA LEU A 267 -14.69 -5.67 -3.86
C LEU A 267 -14.05 -6.58 -4.90
N HIS A 268 -13.27 -6.00 -5.81
CA HIS A 268 -12.68 -6.74 -6.93
C HIS A 268 -11.15 -6.64 -6.91
N ILE A 269 -10.46 -7.78 -6.96
CA ILE A 269 -9.00 -7.78 -7.03
C ILE A 269 -8.53 -7.27 -8.41
N ARG A 270 -7.67 -6.24 -8.38
CA ARG A 270 -7.00 -5.69 -9.57
C ARG A 270 -6.31 -6.81 -10.36
N GLY A 271 -6.42 -6.76 -11.68
CA GLY A 271 -5.77 -7.69 -12.60
C GLY A 271 -6.38 -9.10 -12.69
N THR A 272 -7.19 -9.55 -11.71
CA THR A 272 -7.84 -10.87 -11.76
C THR A 272 -9.36 -10.81 -11.84
N ASP A 273 -9.96 -9.70 -11.39
CA ASP A 273 -11.40 -9.45 -11.30
C ASP A 273 -12.13 -10.40 -10.36
N GLU A 274 -11.40 -11.07 -9.48
CA GLU A 274 -12.00 -11.91 -8.44
C GLU A 274 -12.83 -11.06 -7.49
N GLU A 275 -14.09 -11.44 -7.34
CA GLU A 275 -15.08 -10.78 -6.49
C GLU A 275 -14.99 -11.32 -5.05
N TYR A 276 -15.03 -10.41 -4.08
CA TYR A 276 -15.12 -10.72 -2.67
C TYR A 276 -16.34 -10.03 -2.04
N ASP A 277 -16.97 -10.70 -1.08
CA ASP A 277 -17.97 -10.11 -0.20
C ASP A 277 -17.26 -9.21 0.85
N SER A 278 -17.58 -7.92 0.84
CA SER A 278 -16.98 -6.94 1.74
C SER A 278 -17.27 -7.22 3.21
N ALA A 279 -18.49 -7.65 3.54
CA ALA A 279 -18.86 -7.99 4.92
C ALA A 279 -18.04 -9.17 5.43
N ARG A 280 -17.79 -10.16 4.56
CA ARG A 280 -16.92 -11.29 4.88
C ARG A 280 -15.48 -10.83 5.13
N ILE A 281 -14.91 -10.05 4.22
CA ILE A 281 -13.52 -9.55 4.36
C ILE A 281 -13.37 -8.77 5.67
N VAL A 282 -14.26 -7.80 5.92
CA VAL A 282 -14.16 -6.94 7.10
C VAL A 282 -14.30 -7.74 8.39
N GLY A 283 -15.26 -8.66 8.45
CA GLY A 283 -15.46 -9.55 9.59
C GLY A 283 -14.26 -10.45 9.85
N ASP A 284 -13.76 -11.13 8.81
CA ASP A 284 -12.66 -12.08 8.89
C ASP A 284 -11.34 -11.38 9.26
N LEU A 285 -11.04 -10.23 8.66
CA LEU A 285 -9.89 -9.41 9.04
C LEU A 285 -10.06 -8.80 10.43
N GLY A 286 -11.28 -8.55 10.89
CA GLY A 286 -11.59 -8.19 12.28
C GLY A 286 -11.23 -9.32 13.26
N VAL A 287 -11.61 -10.56 12.93
CA VAL A 287 -11.21 -11.77 13.70
C VAL A 287 -9.69 -11.91 13.75
N LEU A 288 -9.01 -11.72 12.62
CA LEU A 288 -7.55 -11.75 12.54
C LEU A 288 -6.94 -10.69 13.46
N LEU A 289 -7.38 -9.44 13.31
CA LEU A 289 -6.74 -8.29 13.93
C LEU A 289 -6.91 -8.28 15.46
N LYS A 290 -8.05 -8.75 15.99
CA LYS A 290 -8.23 -8.83 17.46
C LYS A 290 -7.30 -9.84 18.13
N ASP A 291 -6.80 -10.83 17.39
CA ASP A 291 -6.02 -11.94 17.95
C ASP A 291 -4.51 -11.84 17.66
N ILE A 292 -4.09 -10.94 16.75
CA ILE A 292 -2.72 -10.87 16.21
C ILE A 292 -1.67 -10.25 17.16
N GLY A 293 -2.12 -9.58 18.23
CA GLY A 293 -1.25 -8.79 19.11
C GLY A 293 -1.30 -7.29 18.76
N ALA A 294 -0.19 -6.57 18.97
CA ALA A 294 -0.08 -5.13 18.71
C ALA A 294 0.89 -4.86 17.54
N PRO A 295 0.41 -4.87 16.29
CA PRO A 295 1.21 -4.44 15.15
C PRO A 295 1.67 -2.98 15.33
N THR A 296 2.83 -2.66 14.77
CA THR A 296 3.31 -1.28 14.74
C THR A 296 2.53 -0.47 13.68
N VAL A 297 2.64 0.85 13.74
CA VAL A 297 2.07 1.74 12.71
C VAL A 297 2.50 1.34 11.31
N VAL A 298 3.77 0.99 11.14
CA VAL A 298 4.31 0.58 9.84
C VAL A 298 3.74 -0.77 9.42
N GLY A 299 3.55 -1.69 10.37
CA GLY A 299 2.85 -2.95 10.10
C GLY A 299 1.43 -2.72 9.60
N MET A 300 0.70 -1.83 10.27
CA MET A 300 -0.64 -1.44 9.83
C MET A 300 -0.63 -0.69 8.50
N MET A 301 0.39 0.10 8.20
CA MET A 301 0.56 0.68 6.86
C MET A 301 0.71 -0.40 5.80
N SER A 302 1.62 -1.38 5.98
CA SER A 302 1.77 -2.49 5.02
C SER A 302 0.49 -3.30 4.86
N PHE A 303 -0.28 -3.49 5.94
CA PHE A 303 -1.60 -4.12 5.91
C PHE A 303 -2.63 -3.29 5.12
N GLY A 304 -2.76 -1.99 5.39
CA GLY A 304 -3.66 -1.10 4.64
C GLY A 304 -3.27 -0.98 3.16
N GLU A 305 -1.98 -1.06 2.86
CA GLU A 305 -1.45 -1.07 1.50
C GLU A 305 -1.74 -2.40 0.77
N MET A 306 -1.79 -3.55 1.46
CA MET A 306 -2.25 -4.82 0.88
C MET A 306 -3.70 -4.74 0.42
N LEU A 307 -4.55 -4.03 1.16
CA LEU A 307 -5.97 -3.80 0.80
C LEU A 307 -6.13 -2.93 -0.46
N CYS A 308 -5.07 -2.26 -0.92
CA CYS A 308 -5.10 -1.51 -2.18
C CYS A 308 -5.08 -2.42 -3.41
N ALA A 309 -4.96 -3.74 -3.21
CA ALA A 309 -5.15 -4.72 -4.27
C ALA A 309 -6.58 -4.73 -4.83
N PHE A 310 -7.56 -4.15 -4.13
CA PHE A 310 -8.91 -3.95 -4.64
C PHE A 310 -9.00 -2.75 -5.59
N LYS A 311 -9.86 -2.83 -6.61
CA LYS A 311 -10.11 -1.75 -7.58
C LYS A 311 -10.75 -0.53 -6.91
N GLU A 312 -11.59 -0.77 -5.91
CA GLU A 312 -12.32 0.22 -5.13
C GLU A 312 -11.45 0.90 -4.06
N SER A 313 -10.12 0.68 -4.08
CA SER A 313 -9.19 1.12 -3.03
C SER A 313 -9.32 2.59 -2.65
N VAL A 314 -9.55 3.49 -3.62
CA VAL A 314 -9.74 4.92 -3.39
C VAL A 314 -11.05 5.20 -2.66
N GLU A 315 -12.14 4.54 -3.06
CA GLU A 315 -13.48 4.70 -2.48
C GLU A 315 -13.51 4.22 -1.02
N ILE A 316 -12.89 3.07 -0.75
CA ILE A 316 -12.86 2.48 0.60
C ILE A 316 -11.74 3.07 1.48
N GLY A 317 -11.00 4.06 0.97
CA GLY A 317 -9.87 4.71 1.64
C GLY A 317 -8.78 3.72 2.08
N ALA A 318 -8.54 2.66 1.30
CA ALA A 318 -7.29 1.92 1.39
C ALA A 318 -6.12 2.86 0.98
N GLY A 319 -4.87 2.49 1.27
CA GLY A 319 -3.68 3.26 0.86
C GLY A 319 -3.58 3.50 -0.66
N PHE A 320 -2.38 3.83 -1.15
CA PHE A 320 -2.19 4.25 -2.55
C PHE A 320 -1.21 3.39 -3.35
N SER A 321 -0.66 2.31 -2.77
CA SER A 321 0.25 1.39 -3.48
C SER A 321 -0.41 0.53 -4.56
N GLY A 322 -1.74 0.58 -4.70
CA GLY A 322 -2.50 0.00 -5.82
C GLY A 322 -2.71 0.94 -7.01
N GLY A 323 -2.29 2.20 -6.90
CA GLY A 323 -2.57 3.28 -7.85
C GLY A 323 -3.59 4.30 -7.31
N PRO A 324 -3.72 5.49 -7.94
CA PRO A 324 -3.04 5.88 -9.17
C PRO A 324 -1.69 6.58 -8.98
N ILE A 325 -1.31 6.86 -7.73
CA ILE A 325 -0.13 7.65 -7.37
C ILE A 325 0.97 6.74 -6.80
N MET A 326 2.19 6.83 -7.33
CA MET A 326 3.33 6.05 -6.86
C MET A 326 3.75 6.45 -5.44
N PRO A 327 3.59 5.55 -4.45
CA PRO A 327 4.09 5.82 -3.11
C PRO A 327 5.62 5.67 -3.05
N PRO A 328 6.25 6.14 -1.96
CA PRO A 328 7.62 5.72 -1.65
C PRO A 328 7.76 4.20 -1.65
N LEU A 329 8.91 3.69 -2.09
CA LEU A 329 9.16 2.26 -2.30
C LEU A 329 8.88 1.43 -1.04
N GLY A 330 9.04 2.01 0.15
CA GLY A 330 8.76 1.35 1.43
C GLY A 330 7.28 1.04 1.69
N HIS A 331 6.34 1.58 0.91
CA HIS A 331 4.91 1.37 1.09
C HIS A 331 4.33 0.29 0.16
N MET A 332 5.10 -0.17 -0.83
CA MET A 332 4.57 -1.01 -1.90
C MET A 332 4.25 -2.44 -1.42
N THR A 333 2.97 -2.73 -1.11
CA THR A 333 2.52 -4.09 -0.78
C THR A 333 1.29 -4.56 -1.54
N ALA A 334 0.51 -3.68 -2.18
CA ALA A 334 -0.66 -4.08 -2.99
C ALA A 334 -0.33 -5.14 -4.04
N ASP A 335 0.77 -4.92 -4.79
CA ASP A 335 1.22 -5.83 -5.85
C ASP A 335 1.49 -7.25 -5.32
N THR A 336 1.79 -7.40 -4.04
CA THR A 336 2.00 -8.70 -3.39
C THR A 336 0.74 -9.55 -3.44
N ILE A 337 -0.40 -8.96 -3.07
CA ILE A 337 -1.69 -9.63 -3.10
C ILE A 337 -2.16 -9.83 -4.54
N ILE A 338 -2.01 -8.81 -5.41
CA ILE A 338 -2.35 -8.91 -6.83
C ILE A 338 -1.59 -10.07 -7.48
N THR A 339 -0.28 -10.17 -7.24
CA THR A 339 0.56 -11.24 -7.81
C THR A 339 0.19 -12.60 -7.23
N LEU A 340 -0.07 -12.69 -5.92
CA LEU A 340 -0.52 -13.94 -5.29
C LEU A 340 -1.82 -14.44 -5.91
N ARG A 341 -2.82 -13.58 -6.06
CA ARG A 341 -4.10 -13.94 -6.69
C ARG A 341 -3.93 -14.30 -8.16
N ALA A 342 -3.07 -13.59 -8.90
CA ALA A 342 -2.76 -13.91 -10.28
C ALA A 342 -2.10 -15.30 -10.41
N LEU A 343 -1.13 -15.62 -9.55
CA LEU A 343 -0.51 -16.95 -9.52
C LEU A 343 -1.55 -18.03 -9.20
N ILE A 344 -2.45 -17.80 -8.25
CA ILE A 344 -3.51 -18.77 -7.89
C ILE A 344 -4.45 -18.99 -9.09
N LYS A 345 -4.90 -17.91 -9.74
CA LYS A 345 -5.75 -17.96 -10.95
C LYS A 345 -5.12 -18.79 -12.07
N TYR A 346 -3.80 -18.72 -12.24
CA TYR A 346 -3.07 -19.42 -13.29
C TYR A 346 -2.27 -20.63 -12.78
N GLY A 347 -2.67 -21.25 -11.65
CA GLY A 347 -2.08 -22.51 -11.18
C GLY A 347 -0.57 -22.46 -10.93
N GLY A 348 -0.04 -21.31 -10.53
CA GLY A 348 1.38 -21.09 -10.25
C GLY A 348 2.20 -20.65 -11.47
N ASN A 349 1.56 -20.37 -12.62
CA ASN A 349 2.26 -19.90 -13.81
C ASN A 349 2.79 -18.46 -13.64
N VAL A 350 4.12 -18.35 -13.49
CA VAL A 350 4.82 -17.08 -13.29
C VAL A 350 4.72 -16.14 -14.50
N GLU A 351 4.70 -16.66 -15.73
CA GLU A 351 4.65 -15.82 -16.94
C GLU A 351 3.28 -15.16 -17.09
N GLN A 352 2.20 -15.93 -16.91
CA GLN A 352 0.84 -15.37 -16.96
C GLN A 352 0.57 -14.40 -15.80
N ALA A 353 1.11 -14.68 -14.61
CA ALA A 353 1.05 -13.74 -13.51
C ALA A 353 1.84 -12.45 -13.81
N ALA A 354 3.00 -12.56 -14.46
CA ALA A 354 3.78 -11.40 -14.89
C ALA A 354 3.03 -10.53 -15.91
N ASP A 355 2.29 -11.13 -16.85
CA ASP A 355 1.46 -10.40 -17.81
C ASP A 355 0.35 -9.59 -17.12
N VAL A 356 -0.29 -10.16 -16.08
CA VAL A 356 -1.26 -9.42 -15.26
C VAL A 356 -0.61 -8.21 -14.57
N ILE A 357 0.57 -8.40 -13.98
CA ILE A 357 1.28 -7.30 -13.32
C ILE A 357 1.69 -6.21 -14.31
N ALA A 358 2.15 -6.59 -15.51
CA ALA A 358 2.47 -5.65 -16.57
C ALA A 358 1.27 -4.78 -16.94
N GLU A 359 0.09 -5.39 -17.11
CA GLU A 359 -1.13 -4.67 -17.49
C GLU A 359 -1.66 -3.78 -16.36
N VAL A 360 -1.61 -4.25 -15.10
CA VAL A 360 -1.94 -3.43 -13.92
C VAL A 360 -1.03 -2.20 -13.85
N LYS A 361 0.29 -2.35 -14.03
CA LYS A 361 1.21 -1.20 -14.00
C LYS A 361 0.98 -0.22 -15.14
N LYS A 362 0.56 -0.71 -16.31
CA LYS A 362 0.27 0.11 -17.47
C LYS A 362 -0.99 0.98 -17.32
N ASN A 363 -2.03 0.44 -16.70
CA ASN A 363 -3.36 1.05 -16.73
C ASN A 363 -3.73 1.80 -15.46
N GLU A 364 -3.27 1.35 -14.30
CA GLU A 364 -3.75 1.86 -13.01
C GLU A 364 -2.96 3.08 -12.49
N TRP A 365 -1.92 3.54 -13.20
CA TRP A 365 -0.96 4.53 -12.70
C TRP A 365 -0.89 5.80 -13.57
N LEU A 366 -0.65 6.95 -12.92
CA LEU A 366 -0.38 8.22 -13.61
C LEU A 366 0.98 8.23 -14.31
N ASP A 367 1.98 7.55 -13.75
CA ASP A 367 3.29 7.34 -14.37
C ASP A 367 3.61 5.83 -14.43
N PRO A 368 3.11 5.11 -15.45
CA PRO A 368 3.32 3.67 -15.60
C PRO A 368 4.80 3.26 -15.72
N GLU A 369 5.62 4.10 -16.34
CA GLU A 369 7.04 3.81 -16.54
C GLU A 369 7.76 3.79 -15.20
N ILE A 370 7.53 4.81 -14.38
CA ILE A 370 8.11 4.88 -13.03
C ILE A 370 7.49 3.83 -12.11
N ALA A 371 6.20 3.52 -12.25
CA ALA A 371 5.57 2.44 -11.49
C ALA A 371 6.21 1.07 -11.72
N ALA A 372 6.50 0.74 -12.97
CA ALA A 372 7.19 -0.49 -13.31
C ALA A 372 8.64 -0.50 -12.79
N VAL A 373 9.37 0.62 -12.94
CA VAL A 373 10.75 0.74 -12.42
C VAL A 373 10.79 0.59 -10.89
N ALA A 374 9.85 1.23 -10.19
CA ALA A 374 9.70 1.18 -8.75
C ALA A 374 9.45 -0.24 -8.25
N LEU A 375 8.43 -0.91 -8.81
CA LEU A 375 8.10 -2.29 -8.47
C LEU A 375 9.27 -3.25 -8.75
N ASN A 376 9.95 -3.10 -9.90
CA ASN A 376 11.11 -3.92 -10.23
C ASN A 376 12.24 -3.74 -9.19
N THR A 377 12.50 -2.48 -8.81
CA THR A 377 13.56 -2.12 -7.85
C THR A 377 13.31 -2.74 -6.49
N ILE A 378 12.11 -2.57 -5.92
CA ILE A 378 11.79 -3.12 -4.61
C ILE A 378 11.67 -4.65 -4.62
N SER A 379 11.20 -5.24 -5.73
CA SER A 379 11.14 -6.70 -5.88
C SER A 379 12.52 -7.33 -5.91
N ARG A 380 13.47 -6.75 -6.68
CA ARG A 380 14.88 -7.20 -6.67
C ARG A 380 15.53 -6.99 -5.32
N LYS A 381 15.15 -5.93 -4.61
CA LYS A 381 15.67 -5.68 -3.28
C LYS A 381 15.19 -6.76 -2.30
N THR A 382 13.91 -7.12 -2.39
CA THR A 382 13.33 -8.24 -1.64
C THR A 382 14.05 -9.56 -1.93
N GLU A 383 14.43 -9.82 -3.19
CA GLU A 383 15.19 -11.01 -3.57
C GLU A 383 16.60 -11.13 -2.97
N GLN A 384 17.13 -10.05 -2.36
CA GLN A 384 18.36 -10.11 -1.56
C GLN A 384 18.12 -10.65 -0.14
N VAL A 385 16.87 -10.65 0.34
CA VAL A 385 16.46 -11.27 1.60
C VAL A 385 15.88 -12.65 1.33
N ARG A 386 14.75 -12.71 0.61
CA ARG A 386 14.09 -13.97 0.26
C ARG A 386 13.44 -13.91 -1.12
N ARG A 387 13.87 -14.83 -2.00
CA ARG A 387 13.34 -15.01 -3.35
C ARG A 387 12.10 -15.91 -3.33
N GLY A 388 11.25 -15.77 -4.35
CA GLY A 388 10.11 -16.65 -4.55
C GLY A 388 9.30 -16.27 -5.78
N LEU A 389 8.14 -16.94 -5.94
CA LEU A 389 7.29 -16.80 -7.12
C LEU A 389 6.69 -15.39 -7.26
N ILE A 390 6.42 -14.73 -6.13
CA ILE A 390 5.81 -13.39 -6.11
C ILE A 390 6.78 -12.38 -6.72
N THR A 391 7.98 -12.26 -6.16
CA THR A 391 8.97 -11.30 -6.69
C THR A 391 9.42 -11.65 -8.09
N ARG A 392 9.50 -12.94 -8.44
CA ARG A 392 9.86 -13.38 -9.79
C ARG A 392 8.85 -12.90 -10.84
N ALA A 393 7.56 -13.04 -10.58
CA ALA A 393 6.51 -12.57 -11.49
C ALA A 393 6.53 -11.03 -11.60
N MET A 394 6.68 -10.32 -10.48
CA MET A 394 6.78 -8.85 -10.47
C MET A 394 7.98 -8.34 -11.27
N ILE A 395 9.15 -8.96 -11.10
CA ILE A 395 10.37 -8.60 -11.85
C ILE A 395 10.14 -8.87 -13.34
N LEU A 396 9.66 -10.07 -13.70
CA LEU A 396 9.42 -10.44 -15.08
C LEU A 396 8.44 -9.48 -15.78
N GLY A 397 7.31 -9.16 -15.13
CA GLY A 397 6.27 -8.30 -15.70
C GLY A 397 6.71 -6.83 -15.87
N THR A 398 7.77 -6.41 -15.18
CA THR A 398 8.26 -5.02 -15.21
C THR A 398 9.63 -4.85 -15.88
N GLU A 399 10.35 -5.95 -16.17
CA GLU A 399 11.72 -5.90 -16.67
C GLU A 399 11.84 -5.22 -18.03
N GLY A 400 10.89 -5.48 -18.93
CA GLY A 400 10.86 -4.88 -20.27
C GLY A 400 10.73 -3.36 -20.20
N VAL A 401 9.80 -2.86 -19.39
CA VAL A 401 9.59 -1.42 -19.18
C VAL A 401 10.79 -0.78 -18.51
N ARG A 402 11.32 -1.38 -17.43
CA ARG A 402 12.53 -0.87 -16.76
C ARG A 402 13.72 -0.77 -17.72
N SER A 403 13.96 -1.82 -18.51
CA SER A 403 15.08 -1.87 -19.45
C SER A 403 14.93 -0.80 -20.55
N ALA A 404 13.74 -0.67 -21.12
CA ALA A 404 13.43 0.34 -22.12
C ALA A 404 13.57 1.77 -21.56
N ALA A 405 13.09 2.00 -20.34
CA ALA A 405 13.16 3.29 -19.66
C ALA A 405 14.62 3.76 -19.49
N ILE A 406 15.50 2.86 -19.06
CA ILE A 406 16.94 3.14 -18.87
C ILE A 406 17.62 3.34 -20.23
N TYR A 407 17.38 2.44 -21.19
CA TYR A 407 17.99 2.52 -22.52
C TYR A 407 17.58 3.79 -23.27
N ARG A 408 16.29 4.14 -23.31
CA ARG A 408 15.76 5.35 -23.98
C ARG A 408 16.44 6.62 -23.47
N ARG A 409 16.58 6.73 -22.15
CA ARG A 409 17.27 7.87 -21.52
C ARG A 409 18.73 7.93 -21.87
N ALA A 410 19.41 6.77 -21.88
CA ALA A 410 20.82 6.70 -22.24
C ALA A 410 21.05 7.11 -23.72
N GLN A 411 20.20 6.61 -24.62
CA GLN A 411 20.24 6.93 -26.04
C GLN A 411 19.95 8.42 -26.29
N LYS A 412 18.86 8.96 -25.72
CA LYS A 412 18.52 10.39 -25.82
C LYS A 412 19.65 11.27 -25.30
N ALA A 413 20.19 10.96 -24.12
CA ALA A 413 21.30 11.74 -23.55
C ALA A 413 22.54 11.72 -24.45
N TYR A 414 22.87 10.57 -25.06
CA TYR A 414 24.01 10.46 -25.96
C TYR A 414 23.83 11.33 -27.21
N GLU A 415 22.65 11.26 -27.84
CA GLU A 415 22.31 12.03 -29.04
C GLU A 415 22.30 13.53 -28.76
N ASP A 416 21.63 13.95 -27.69
CA ASP A 416 21.50 15.36 -27.32
C ASP A 416 22.84 16.00 -26.92
N ILE A 417 23.69 15.28 -26.18
CA ILE A 417 25.02 15.78 -25.79
C ILE A 417 25.92 15.92 -27.03
N ASN A 418 25.86 14.96 -27.96
CA ASN A 418 26.58 15.09 -29.24
C ASN A 418 26.05 16.24 -30.10
N ALA A 419 24.75 16.56 -30.00
CA ALA A 419 24.15 17.73 -30.62
C ALA A 419 24.48 19.06 -29.89
N GLY A 420 25.27 19.03 -28.81
CA GLY A 420 25.77 20.19 -28.10
C GLY A 420 24.92 20.64 -26.91
N LYS A 421 23.87 19.89 -26.52
CA LYS A 421 23.10 20.20 -25.31
C LYS A 421 23.90 19.88 -24.05
N SER A 422 23.71 20.66 -23.00
CA SER A 422 24.24 20.36 -21.68
C SER A 422 23.46 19.22 -21.00
N VAL A 423 24.09 18.51 -20.06
CA VAL A 423 23.42 17.48 -19.25
C VAL A 423 22.24 18.05 -18.47
N GLU A 424 22.36 19.28 -17.97
CA GLU A 424 21.27 19.96 -17.26
C GLU A 424 20.03 20.12 -18.16
N GLU A 425 20.21 20.48 -19.43
CA GLU A 425 19.12 20.62 -20.40
C GLU A 425 18.47 19.28 -20.73
N VAL A 426 19.26 18.23 -20.95
CA VAL A 426 18.75 16.87 -21.22
C VAL A 426 17.87 16.37 -20.07
N VAL A 427 18.33 16.50 -18.82
CA VAL A 427 17.54 16.06 -17.66
C VAL A 427 16.27 16.90 -17.51
N ARG A 428 16.36 18.21 -17.72
CA ARG A 428 15.20 19.11 -17.66
C ARG A 428 14.13 18.74 -18.70
N GLU A 429 14.54 18.35 -19.91
CA GLU A 429 13.61 17.86 -20.95
C GLU A 429 12.93 16.54 -20.52
N LEU A 430 13.69 15.59 -19.97
CA LEU A 430 13.14 14.31 -19.48
C LEU A 430 12.12 14.51 -18.34
N ASP A 431 12.39 15.44 -17.43
CA ASP A 431 11.43 15.78 -16.36
C ASP A 431 10.18 16.48 -16.91
N LEU A 432 10.33 17.32 -17.94
CA LEU A 432 9.19 17.96 -18.60
C LEU A 432 8.32 16.93 -19.33
N GLU A 433 8.92 15.98 -20.06
CA GLU A 433 8.20 14.86 -20.69
C GLU A 433 7.38 14.05 -19.66
N ARG A 434 8.00 13.76 -18.51
CA ARG A 434 7.36 13.06 -17.40
C ARG A 434 6.18 13.86 -16.84
N LYS A 435 6.40 15.15 -16.57
CA LYS A 435 5.34 16.05 -16.07
C LYS A 435 4.14 16.08 -17.02
N THR A 436 4.38 16.23 -18.33
CA THR A 436 3.32 16.22 -19.35
C THR A 436 2.58 14.89 -19.43
N THR A 437 3.29 13.77 -19.23
CA THR A 437 2.66 12.44 -19.15
C THR A 437 1.69 12.38 -17.96
N ILE A 438 2.13 12.82 -16.78
CA ILE A 438 1.31 12.83 -15.56
C ILE A 438 0.11 13.77 -15.72
N GLU A 439 0.30 14.98 -16.23
CA GLU A 439 -0.78 15.94 -16.51
C GLU A 439 -1.85 15.35 -17.44
N THR A 440 -1.42 14.72 -18.54
CA THR A 440 -2.32 14.12 -19.54
C THR A 440 -3.08 12.92 -18.98
N ARG A 441 -2.38 12.02 -18.26
CA ARG A 441 -2.99 10.82 -17.70
C ARG A 441 -3.90 11.14 -16.52
N ALA A 442 -3.53 12.10 -15.67
CA ALA A 442 -4.38 12.57 -14.58
C ALA A 442 -5.66 13.20 -15.14
N ALA A 443 -5.56 14.01 -16.19
CA ALA A 443 -6.73 14.60 -16.84
C ALA A 443 -7.66 13.53 -17.41
N ALA A 444 -7.13 12.53 -18.11
CA ALA A 444 -7.92 11.44 -18.66
C ALA A 444 -8.59 10.57 -17.56
N MET A 445 -7.83 10.16 -16.55
CA MET A 445 -8.32 9.30 -15.47
C MET A 445 -9.35 10.02 -14.60
N LEU A 446 -9.01 11.21 -14.10
CA LEU A 446 -9.90 11.98 -13.22
C LEU A 446 -11.11 12.53 -13.99
N GLY A 447 -10.97 12.81 -15.28
CA GLY A 447 -12.08 13.21 -16.15
C GLY A 447 -13.07 12.06 -16.33
N ALA A 448 -12.58 10.84 -16.56
CA ALA A 448 -13.43 9.65 -16.61
C ALA A 448 -14.13 9.35 -15.28
N MET A 449 -13.44 9.54 -14.14
CA MET A 449 -14.01 9.32 -12.81
C MET A 449 -15.08 10.36 -12.43
N THR A 450 -14.90 11.62 -12.86
CA THR A 450 -15.81 12.71 -12.50
C THR A 450 -16.87 13.01 -13.57
N GLY A 451 -16.76 12.41 -14.76
CA GLY A 451 -17.66 12.66 -15.89
C GLY A 451 -17.44 14.02 -16.58
N HIS A 452 -16.27 14.63 -16.40
CA HIS A 452 -15.93 15.96 -16.91
C HIS A 452 -14.75 15.94 -17.89
N GLU A 453 -14.73 16.89 -18.84
CA GLU A 453 -13.55 17.12 -19.68
C GLU A 453 -12.52 17.94 -18.90
N LEU A 454 -11.34 17.36 -18.67
CA LEU A 454 -10.28 17.99 -17.89
C LEU A 454 -9.07 18.35 -18.74
N LYS A 455 -8.48 19.50 -18.44
CA LYS A 455 -7.09 19.82 -18.79
C LYS A 455 -6.37 20.29 -17.54
N ILE A 456 -5.24 19.65 -17.25
CA ILE A 456 -4.41 19.94 -16.10
C ILE A 456 -3.04 20.42 -16.59
N GLU A 457 -2.56 21.54 -16.05
CA GLU A 457 -1.24 22.08 -16.35
C GLU A 457 -0.58 22.58 -15.05
N ILE A 458 0.51 21.94 -14.63
CA ILE A 458 1.33 22.36 -13.50
C ILE A 458 2.28 23.44 -14.02
N THR A 459 1.94 24.71 -13.78
CA THR A 459 2.66 25.86 -14.31
C THR A 459 3.87 26.24 -13.46
N LYS A 460 3.90 25.80 -12.19
CA LYS A 460 5.02 25.96 -11.28
C LYS A 460 5.13 24.73 -10.37
N LEU A 461 6.35 24.27 -10.15
CA LEU A 461 6.67 23.25 -9.15
C LEU A 461 8.09 23.51 -8.64
N VAL A 462 8.21 24.12 -7.47
CA VAL A 462 9.48 24.45 -6.82
C VAL A 462 9.38 24.26 -5.31
N GLY A 463 10.53 24.30 -4.62
CA GLY A 463 10.56 24.25 -3.16
C GLY A 463 10.65 25.63 -2.52
N GLY A 464 10.35 25.71 -1.23
CA GLY A 464 10.45 26.95 -0.44
C GLY A 464 9.16 27.77 -0.41
N ALA A 465 7.99 27.11 -0.48
CA ALA A 465 6.68 27.75 -0.39
C ALA A 465 6.49 28.63 0.86
N ARG A 466 6.99 28.17 2.01
CA ARG A 466 6.82 28.80 3.32
C ARG A 466 8.14 29.12 4.00
N ARG A 467 9.18 28.32 3.73
CA ARG A 467 10.48 28.37 4.41
C ARG A 467 11.56 28.77 3.42
N ASN A 468 12.28 29.84 3.74
CA ASN A 468 13.50 30.20 3.03
C ASN A 468 14.70 29.46 3.65
N HIS A 469 14.90 28.21 3.27
CA HIS A 469 16.03 27.39 3.71
C HIS A 469 16.68 26.67 2.52
N PRO A 470 18.03 26.61 2.41
CA PRO A 470 18.69 26.00 1.25
C PRO A 470 18.21 24.58 0.94
N PHE A 471 17.92 23.78 1.98
CA PHE A 471 17.38 22.43 1.83
C PHE A 471 15.98 22.41 1.20
N THR A 472 15.03 23.21 1.70
CA THR A 472 13.65 23.22 1.18
C THR A 472 13.57 23.87 -0.19
N ASN A 473 14.47 24.80 -0.51
CA ASN A 473 14.59 25.38 -1.85
C ASN A 473 15.19 24.39 -2.87
N ALA A 474 16.00 23.43 -2.41
CA ALA A 474 16.60 22.40 -3.25
C ALA A 474 15.67 21.20 -3.48
N TYR A 475 14.88 20.82 -2.48
CA TYR A 475 14.05 19.62 -2.48
C TYR A 475 12.60 19.98 -2.19
N TYR A 476 11.82 20.13 -3.25
CA TYR A 476 10.47 20.67 -3.16
C TYR A 476 9.52 19.78 -2.35
N GLY A 477 9.78 18.47 -2.25
CA GLY A 477 8.92 17.55 -1.51
C GLY A 477 8.81 17.81 0.00
N PHE A 478 9.64 18.70 0.56
CA PHE A 478 9.59 19.11 1.97
C PHE A 478 8.89 20.45 2.21
N ASP A 479 8.66 21.25 1.16
CA ASP A 479 7.95 22.53 1.23
C ASP A 479 7.49 22.98 -0.17
N THR A 480 6.56 22.21 -0.75
CA THR A 480 6.11 22.31 -2.15
C THR A 480 5.39 23.63 -2.43
N ASP A 481 5.89 24.37 -3.42
CA ASP A 481 5.26 25.55 -4.02
C ASP A 481 4.82 25.19 -5.45
N ALA A 482 3.54 24.90 -5.60
CA ALA A 482 2.95 24.49 -6.86
C ALA A 482 1.84 25.45 -7.29
N ASP A 483 1.83 25.78 -8.58
CA ASP A 483 0.72 26.46 -9.25
C ASP A 483 0.13 25.52 -10.29
N VAL A 484 -1.20 25.39 -10.30
CA VAL A 484 -1.91 24.52 -11.25
C VAL A 484 -2.97 25.32 -11.98
N LYS A 485 -2.95 25.25 -13.30
CA LYS A 485 -4.03 25.71 -14.17
C LYS A 485 -4.91 24.51 -14.52
N LEU A 486 -6.14 24.55 -14.02
CA LEU A 486 -7.12 23.50 -14.20
C LEU A 486 -8.23 24.01 -15.12
N THR A 487 -8.60 23.27 -16.16
CA THR A 487 -9.77 23.57 -16.98
C THR A 487 -10.76 22.42 -16.87
N ILE A 488 -12.00 22.72 -16.50
CA ILE A 488 -13.11 21.78 -16.36
C ILE A 488 -14.21 22.27 -17.30
N ASP A 489 -14.58 21.47 -18.30
CA ASP A 489 -15.64 21.79 -19.27
C ASP A 489 -15.50 23.21 -19.86
N GLY A 490 -14.27 23.57 -20.24
CA GLY A 490 -13.93 24.88 -20.80
C GLY A 490 -13.77 26.03 -19.79
N LYS A 491 -14.14 25.86 -18.51
CA LYS A 491 -13.91 26.85 -17.45
C LYS A 491 -12.53 26.67 -16.83
N THR A 492 -11.69 27.71 -16.86
CA THR A 492 -10.34 27.69 -16.30
C THR A 492 -10.29 28.26 -14.87
N PHE A 493 -9.55 27.56 -14.01
CA PHE A 493 -9.22 27.92 -12.64
C PHE A 493 -7.70 28.02 -12.49
N GLU A 494 -7.20 29.10 -11.88
CA GLU A 494 -5.79 29.28 -11.56
C GLU A 494 -5.56 29.09 -10.06
N LEU A 495 -5.02 27.93 -9.68
CA LEU A 495 -4.73 27.58 -8.30
C LEU A 495 -3.27 27.94 -7.99
N LYS A 496 -3.05 29.17 -7.50
CA LYS A 496 -1.72 29.71 -7.19
C LYS A 496 -1.33 29.48 -5.73
N GLY A 497 -0.23 28.76 -5.52
CA GLY A 497 0.25 28.34 -4.20
C GLY A 497 -0.63 27.27 -3.60
N LEU A 498 -0.72 26.11 -4.26
CA LEU A 498 -1.63 25.02 -3.91
C LEU A 498 -1.49 24.60 -2.44
N GLY A 499 -0.27 24.30 -1.99
CA GLY A 499 -0.02 23.77 -0.65
C GLY A 499 -0.04 24.80 0.48
N GLN A 500 0.31 26.05 0.18
CA GLN A 500 0.51 27.10 1.18
C GLN A 500 -0.55 28.20 1.20
N LYS A 501 -1.40 28.28 0.16
CA LYS A 501 -2.51 29.25 0.06
C LYS A 501 -3.83 28.57 -0.21
N VAL A 502 -3.97 27.89 -1.35
CA VAL A 502 -5.27 27.39 -1.86
C VAL A 502 -5.90 26.36 -0.92
N ILE A 503 -5.16 25.31 -0.56
CA ILE A 503 -5.68 24.25 0.32
C ILE A 503 -6.02 24.79 1.72
N PRO A 504 -5.12 25.51 2.41
CA PRO A 504 -5.45 26.10 3.73
C PRO A 504 -6.66 27.04 3.68
N ASP A 505 -6.73 27.94 2.69
CA ASP A 505 -7.84 28.88 2.53
C ASP A 505 -9.16 28.16 2.27
N ALA A 506 -9.17 27.12 1.42
CA ALA A 506 -10.37 26.35 1.14
C ALA A 506 -10.89 25.62 2.39
N ILE A 507 -10.00 25.02 3.20
CA ILE A 507 -10.34 24.30 4.42
C ILE A 507 -10.84 25.26 5.51
N PHE A 508 -10.07 26.31 5.83
CA PHE A 508 -10.40 27.19 6.97
C PHE A 508 -11.56 28.16 6.70
N ASN A 509 -11.89 28.42 5.44
CA ASN A 509 -12.99 29.29 5.05
C ASN A 509 -14.16 28.55 4.37
N ASP A 510 -14.20 27.21 4.44
CA ASP A 510 -15.27 26.36 3.88
C ASP A 510 -15.63 26.70 2.42
N LYS A 511 -14.62 26.91 1.57
CA LYS A 511 -14.84 27.28 0.16
C LYS A 511 -15.17 26.04 -0.65
N LYS A 512 -16.44 25.63 -0.63
CA LYS A 512 -16.95 24.39 -1.27
C LYS A 512 -16.52 24.24 -2.73
N ASP A 513 -16.67 25.29 -3.54
CA ASP A 513 -16.24 25.29 -4.95
C ASP A 513 -14.75 24.96 -5.13
N LEU A 514 -13.89 25.37 -4.18
CA LEU A 514 -12.47 25.03 -4.20
C LEU A 514 -12.23 23.61 -3.68
N LEU A 515 -12.92 23.20 -2.61
CA LEU A 515 -12.78 21.86 -2.02
C LEU A 515 -13.11 20.76 -3.05
N GLU A 516 -14.08 20.99 -3.93
CA GLU A 516 -14.45 20.04 -4.99
C GLU A 516 -13.38 19.90 -6.09
N ILE A 517 -12.67 20.97 -6.44
CA ILE A 517 -11.69 20.95 -7.55
C ILE A 517 -10.25 20.71 -7.09
N ILE A 518 -9.93 20.92 -5.81
CA ILE A 518 -8.59 20.71 -5.25
C ILE A 518 -8.04 19.31 -5.54
N PRO A 519 -8.80 18.21 -5.41
CA PRO A 519 -8.31 16.87 -5.71
C PRO A 519 -7.75 16.74 -7.14
N LEU A 520 -8.37 17.42 -8.12
CA LEU A 520 -7.96 17.41 -9.53
C LEU A 520 -6.57 18.02 -9.75
N ALA A 521 -6.14 18.92 -8.86
CA ALA A 521 -4.81 19.52 -8.87
C ALA A 521 -3.83 18.83 -7.92
N ALA A 522 -4.30 18.38 -6.76
CA ALA A 522 -3.47 17.78 -5.72
C ALA A 522 -2.88 16.43 -6.15
N ILE A 523 -3.69 15.56 -6.76
CA ILE A 523 -3.29 14.21 -7.19
C ILE A 523 -2.04 14.22 -8.09
N PRO A 524 -1.99 14.96 -9.22
CA PRO A 524 -0.81 14.98 -10.09
C PRO A 524 0.41 15.68 -9.46
N VAL A 525 0.21 16.66 -8.58
CA VAL A 525 1.31 17.26 -7.81
C VAL A 525 1.89 16.27 -6.80
N SER A 526 1.02 15.52 -6.11
CA SER A 526 1.42 14.45 -5.19
C SER A 526 2.16 13.32 -5.90
N GLU A 527 1.78 12.97 -7.13
CA GLU A 527 2.54 12.03 -7.96
C GLU A 527 3.98 12.48 -8.12
N LEU A 528 4.23 13.69 -8.62
CA LEU A 528 5.61 14.19 -8.79
C LEU A 528 6.38 14.24 -7.46
N GLN A 529 5.71 14.60 -6.37
CA GLN A 529 6.31 14.67 -5.04
C GLN A 529 6.73 13.29 -4.50
N LEU A 530 5.84 12.30 -4.58
CA LEU A 530 6.06 10.98 -3.99
C LEU A 530 6.95 10.11 -4.88
N SER A 531 6.70 10.11 -6.19
CA SER A 531 7.45 9.33 -7.18
C SER A 531 8.84 9.89 -7.52
N GLY A 532 9.23 11.01 -6.89
CA GLY A 532 10.58 11.58 -6.95
C GLY A 532 11.66 10.68 -6.35
N HIS A 533 11.27 9.49 -5.86
CA HIS A 533 12.21 8.48 -5.41
C HIS A 533 12.93 7.74 -6.55
N SER A 534 12.36 7.74 -7.76
CA SER A 534 12.92 7.08 -8.95
C SER A 534 13.74 8.09 -9.76
N ILE A 535 15.06 7.98 -9.67
CA ILE A 535 16.00 9.03 -10.09
C ILE A 535 16.67 8.75 -11.44
N ILE A 536 16.08 7.88 -12.26
CA ILE A 536 16.67 7.44 -13.55
C ILE A 536 16.80 8.57 -14.58
N ASN A 537 15.99 9.62 -14.48
CA ASN A 537 16.16 10.85 -15.28
C ASN A 537 17.47 11.58 -14.92
N ILE A 538 18.03 11.37 -13.74
CA ILE A 538 19.26 12.02 -13.26
C ILE A 538 20.46 11.09 -13.44
N THR A 539 20.37 9.86 -12.96
CA THR A 539 21.53 8.96 -12.91
C THR A 539 21.97 8.46 -14.28
N VAL A 540 21.03 8.21 -15.20
CA VAL A 540 21.34 7.72 -16.55
C VAL A 540 22.04 8.79 -17.40
N PRO A 541 21.54 10.04 -17.53
CA PRO A 541 22.23 11.06 -18.32
C PRO A 541 23.60 11.45 -17.74
N ALA A 542 23.74 11.47 -16.40
CA ALA A 542 25.04 11.70 -15.76
C ALA A 542 26.07 10.62 -16.15
N ALA A 543 25.64 9.36 -16.23
CA ALA A 543 26.47 8.23 -16.64
C ALA A 543 26.93 8.35 -18.09
N VAL A 544 26.02 8.72 -19.00
CA VAL A 544 26.32 8.91 -20.41
C VAL A 544 27.34 10.03 -20.61
N ALA A 545 27.12 11.20 -20.00
CA ALA A 545 28.02 12.34 -20.13
C ALA A 545 29.46 12.03 -19.67
N ALA A 546 29.58 11.28 -18.57
CA ALA A 546 30.87 10.82 -18.07
C ALA A 546 31.50 9.77 -18.98
N ALA A 547 30.73 8.80 -19.47
CA ALA A 547 31.20 7.78 -20.41
C ALA A 547 31.72 8.39 -21.72
N MET A 548 31.06 9.45 -22.22
CA MET A 548 31.50 10.23 -23.39
C MET A 548 32.74 11.10 -23.13
N LYS A 549 33.19 11.21 -21.86
CA LYS A 549 34.20 12.19 -21.43
C LYS A 549 33.84 13.64 -21.74
N ALA A 550 32.54 13.92 -21.90
CA ALA A 550 32.04 15.28 -22.08
C ALA A 550 32.15 16.08 -20.78
N LEU A 551 32.04 15.40 -19.63
CA LEU A 551 32.19 15.98 -18.30
C LEU A 551 32.87 14.99 -17.34
N GLU A 552 33.56 15.53 -16.34
CA GLU A 552 34.02 14.75 -15.20
C GLU A 552 32.82 14.24 -14.37
N PRO A 553 32.87 13.02 -13.80
CA PRO A 553 31.75 12.40 -13.08
C PRO A 553 31.09 13.29 -12.02
N LYS A 554 31.88 14.08 -11.30
CA LYS A 554 31.39 14.98 -10.24
C LYS A 554 30.56 16.15 -10.80
N GLU A 555 30.97 16.71 -11.92
CA GLU A 555 30.24 17.80 -12.57
C GLU A 555 29.01 17.27 -13.32
N ALA A 556 29.11 16.11 -13.98
CA ALA A 556 27.97 15.43 -14.60
C ALA A 556 26.84 15.19 -13.58
N ALA A 557 27.16 14.63 -12.40
CA ALA A 557 26.19 14.39 -11.34
C ALA A 557 25.54 15.66 -10.80
N LYS A 558 26.32 16.74 -10.63
CA LYS A 558 25.84 18.04 -10.15
C LYS A 558 24.87 18.69 -11.13
N LEU A 559 25.22 18.70 -12.42
CA LEU A 559 24.40 19.30 -13.47
C LEU A 559 23.13 18.47 -13.72
N ALA A 560 23.22 17.14 -13.65
CA ALA A 560 22.05 16.28 -13.77
C ALA A 560 21.03 16.50 -12.64
N GLU A 561 21.46 16.55 -11.38
CA GLU A 561 20.54 16.84 -10.26
C GLU A 561 19.91 18.24 -10.38
N LYS A 562 20.68 19.22 -10.86
CA LYS A 562 20.17 20.58 -11.11
C LYS A 562 19.07 20.59 -12.18
N GLY A 563 19.24 19.82 -13.26
CA GLY A 563 18.22 19.64 -14.31
C GLY A 563 16.98 18.88 -13.82
N GLY A 564 17.15 17.97 -12.85
CA GLY A 564 16.09 17.14 -12.27
C GLY A 564 15.16 17.85 -11.28
N LYS A 565 15.32 19.15 -11.05
CA LYS A 565 14.50 19.88 -10.07
C LYS A 565 13.02 20.00 -10.47
N GLY A 566 12.69 19.76 -11.73
CA GLY A 566 11.32 19.84 -12.27
C GLY A 566 10.46 18.59 -12.04
N GLY A 567 11.03 17.52 -11.48
CA GLY A 567 10.30 16.29 -11.16
C GLY A 567 11.13 15.30 -10.37
N SER A 568 12.30 14.91 -10.88
CA SER A 568 13.05 13.74 -10.37
C SER A 568 13.92 14.00 -9.13
N ALA A 569 14.12 15.25 -8.73
CA ALA A 569 14.87 15.67 -7.54
C ALA A 569 13.94 16.22 -6.44
N ALA A 570 12.81 15.56 -6.18
CA ALA A 570 11.86 15.97 -5.13
C ALA A 570 12.45 15.86 -3.71
N ILE A 571 13.30 14.86 -3.49
CA ILE A 571 13.92 14.51 -2.21
C ILE A 571 15.45 14.33 -2.37
N PRO A 572 16.26 14.46 -1.29
CA PRO A 572 17.72 14.41 -1.38
C PRO A 572 18.26 13.02 -1.71
N GLY A 573 19.43 12.98 -2.36
CA GLY A 573 20.24 11.77 -2.53
C GLY A 573 20.59 11.42 -3.97
N ALA A 574 19.92 12.04 -4.95
CA ALA A 574 20.12 11.71 -6.37
C ALA A 574 21.56 11.97 -6.84
N ARG A 575 22.19 13.07 -6.43
CA ARG A 575 23.57 13.40 -6.83
C ARG A 575 24.62 12.41 -6.38
N GLU A 576 24.50 11.87 -5.17
CA GLU A 576 25.43 10.85 -4.66
C GLU A 576 25.39 9.61 -5.56
N LYS A 577 24.18 9.16 -5.91
CA LYS A 577 23.97 8.02 -6.81
C LYS A 577 24.41 8.30 -8.23
N ALA A 578 24.12 9.49 -8.76
CA ALA A 578 24.59 9.90 -10.08
C ALA A 578 26.13 9.91 -10.17
N LEU A 579 26.83 10.30 -9.10
CA LEU A 579 28.30 10.26 -9.04
C LEU A 579 28.83 8.83 -9.05
N GLU A 580 28.24 7.93 -8.27
CA GLU A 580 28.61 6.51 -8.22
C GLU A 580 28.48 5.87 -9.61
N VAL A 581 27.31 6.06 -10.25
CA VAL A 581 27.03 5.53 -11.59
C VAL A 581 27.99 6.13 -12.63
N ALA A 582 28.22 7.44 -12.61
CA ALA A 582 29.10 8.11 -13.56
C ALA A 582 30.56 7.61 -13.47
N LYS A 583 31.07 7.40 -12.25
CA LYS A 583 32.41 6.81 -12.05
C LYS A 583 32.49 5.39 -12.61
N LEU A 584 31.47 4.59 -12.37
CA LEU A 584 31.43 3.22 -12.87
C LEU A 584 31.34 3.16 -14.40
N ALA A 585 30.54 4.04 -15.01
CA ALA A 585 30.44 4.12 -16.47
C ALA A 585 31.80 4.43 -17.13
N VAL A 586 32.58 5.37 -16.57
CA VAL A 586 33.95 5.65 -17.03
C VAL A 586 34.85 4.41 -16.89
N ARG A 587 34.78 3.71 -15.75
CA ARG A 587 35.56 2.49 -15.54
C ARG A 587 35.23 1.41 -16.57
N ILE A 588 33.95 1.19 -16.86
CA ILE A 588 33.51 0.25 -17.89
C ILE A 588 34.05 0.68 -19.26
N MET A 589 33.94 1.96 -19.61
CA MET A 589 34.49 2.49 -20.86
C MET A 589 35.99 2.25 -21.01
N ASP A 590 36.76 2.46 -19.94
CA ASP A 590 38.21 2.25 -19.99
C ASP A 590 38.57 0.75 -20.07
N SER A 591 37.82 -0.14 -19.42
CA SER A 591 37.99 -1.59 -19.59
C SER A 591 37.68 -2.07 -21.02
N THR A 592 36.71 -1.46 -21.71
CA THR A 592 36.40 -1.80 -23.12
C THR A 592 37.47 -1.38 -24.15
N LYS A 593 38.54 -0.73 -23.71
CA LYS A 593 39.72 -0.43 -24.55
C LYS A 593 40.84 -1.46 -24.39
N CYS A 594 40.78 -2.26 -23.32
CA CYS A 594 41.77 -3.30 -23.00
C CYS A 594 41.39 -4.68 -23.58
N VAL A 595 40.18 -4.80 -24.14
CA VAL A 595 39.67 -5.93 -24.91
C VAL A 595 39.47 -5.45 -26.34
#